data_AF-A0A6S7GHB2-F1
#
_entry.id   AF-A0A6S7GHB2-F1
#
_cell.length_a   1.000
_cell.length_b   1.000
_cell.length_c   1.000
_cell.angle_alpha   90.00
_cell.angle_beta   90.00
_cell.angle_gamma   90.00
#
_symmetry.space_group_name_H-M   'P 1'
#
loop_
_entity.id
_entity.type
_entity.pdbx_description
1 polymer ?
#
loop_
_entity_poly.entity_id
_entity_poly.type
_entity_poly.pdbx_seq_one_letter_code
_entity_poly.pdbx_strand_id
1 'polypeptide(L)'
;MSDLDSISNTSDIENSDVSDDSENEYVFSGQYLPYQNEPLASESESSSQDDDELDEDGLSVEILRQRYEKEVAVDKWCTCGKCNHLHLVGAREYRCCREVIECVGKYTYIGQNVGCITDHEDFSSLTNRTVLLEVATLLRNKDGKRYRRQPGNTENQ
;
A
#
# COMPACT_ATOMS: atom_id res chain seq x y z
N MET A 1 -1.30 -18.24 -48.48
CA MET A 1 -0.89 -19.63 -48.25
C MET A 1 -0.40 -19.71 -46.82
N SER A 2 -0.95 -20.69 -46.11
CA SER A 2 -0.93 -20.99 -44.68
C SER A 2 0.44 -21.50 -44.19
N ASP A 3 0.66 -21.55 -42.88
CA ASP A 3 0.63 -22.83 -42.13
C ASP A 3 0.60 -22.59 -40.60
N LEU A 4 -0.33 -23.29 -39.95
CA LEU A 4 -0.55 -23.38 -38.50
C LEU A 4 -0.18 -24.79 -38.08
N ASP A 5 0.81 -24.96 -37.21
CA ASP A 5 1.19 -26.28 -36.70
C ASP A 5 0.16 -26.77 -35.68
N SER A 6 -0.49 -27.87 -36.08
CA SER A 6 -1.52 -28.58 -35.34
C SER A 6 -0.92 -29.43 -34.22
N ILE A 7 -1.34 -29.16 -32.99
CA ILE A 7 -1.12 -30.02 -31.83
C ILE A 7 -1.89 -31.35 -32.01
N SER A 8 -1.15 -32.45 -32.05
CA SER A 8 -1.69 -33.81 -32.18
C SER A 8 -2.01 -34.37 -30.79
N ASN A 9 -3.24 -34.17 -30.31
CA ASN A 9 -3.78 -34.92 -29.17
C ASN A 9 -4.41 -36.21 -29.69
N THR A 10 -3.76 -37.34 -29.46
CA THR A 10 -4.39 -38.66 -29.50
C THR A 10 -4.27 -39.26 -28.11
N SER A 11 -5.39 -39.36 -27.42
CA SER A 11 -5.55 -40.20 -26.25
C SER A 11 -6.60 -41.23 -26.60
N ASP A 12 -6.13 -42.43 -26.96
CA ASP A 12 -6.96 -43.62 -27.11
C ASP A 12 -7.54 -43.97 -25.73
N ILE A 13 -8.83 -43.67 -25.54
CA ILE A 13 -9.60 -44.13 -24.38
C ILE A 13 -10.22 -45.47 -24.81
N GLU A 14 -9.51 -46.56 -24.55
CA GLU A 14 -10.09 -47.90 -24.60
C GLU A 14 -10.97 -48.08 -23.34
N ASN A 15 -12.28 -48.01 -23.55
CA ASN A 15 -13.28 -48.28 -22.54
C ASN A 15 -13.40 -49.81 -22.34
N SER A 16 -12.59 -50.38 -21.45
CA SER A 16 -12.74 -51.76 -21.02
C SER A 16 -13.72 -51.85 -19.86
N ASP A 17 -14.94 -52.29 -20.17
CA ASP A 17 -15.97 -52.67 -19.22
C ASP A 17 -15.51 -53.92 -18.44
N VAL A 18 -15.27 -53.78 -17.14
CA VAL A 18 -15.09 -54.90 -16.21
C VAL A 18 -15.84 -54.60 -14.90
N SER A 19 -16.94 -55.32 -14.67
CA SER A 19 -17.50 -55.49 -13.33
C SER A 19 -16.90 -56.76 -12.72
N ASP A 20 -16.17 -56.61 -11.63
CA ASP A 20 -16.03 -57.66 -10.61
C ASP A 20 -15.72 -57.05 -9.24
N ASP A 21 -16.46 -57.53 -8.25
CA ASP A 21 -16.55 -57.04 -6.87
C ASP A 21 -15.35 -57.56 -6.05
N SER A 22 -14.48 -56.66 -5.62
CA SER A 22 -13.44 -56.95 -4.64
C SER A 22 -13.13 -55.69 -3.86
N GLU A 23 -13.30 -55.73 -2.53
CA GLU A 23 -13.01 -54.65 -1.58
C GLU A 23 -11.50 -54.36 -1.46
N ASN A 24 -10.85 -54.12 -2.59
CA ASN A 24 -9.45 -53.75 -2.65
C ASN A 24 -9.40 -52.23 -2.76
N GLU A 25 -9.13 -51.57 -1.64
CA GLU A 25 -8.95 -50.12 -1.56
C GLU A 25 -7.92 -49.68 -2.61
N TYR A 26 -8.40 -49.05 -3.68
CA TYR A 26 -7.56 -48.58 -4.78
C TYR A 26 -6.72 -47.41 -4.28
N VAL A 27 -5.50 -47.70 -3.82
CA VAL A 27 -4.51 -46.69 -3.46
C VAL A 27 -3.99 -46.07 -4.75
N PHE A 28 -4.54 -44.90 -5.12
CA PHE A 28 -4.00 -44.06 -6.18
C PHE A 28 -2.60 -43.58 -5.77
N SER A 29 -1.57 -44.34 -6.12
CA SER A 29 -0.18 -43.92 -6.02
C SER A 29 0.09 -42.93 -7.14
N GLY A 30 -0.32 -41.67 -6.93
CA GLY A 30 0.00 -40.58 -7.84
C GLY A 30 1.51 -40.47 -8.02
N GLN A 31 1.98 -40.31 -9.26
CA GLN A 31 3.40 -40.13 -9.59
C GLN A 31 4.01 -38.85 -9.01
N TYR A 32 3.20 -38.01 -8.38
CA TYR A 32 3.57 -36.73 -7.81
C TYR A 32 3.19 -36.70 -6.33
N LEU A 33 4.16 -36.40 -5.48
CA LEU A 33 3.90 -36.16 -4.07
C LEU A 33 3.20 -34.80 -3.91
N PRO A 34 2.24 -34.68 -2.97
CA PRO A 34 1.69 -33.39 -2.59
C PRO A 34 2.85 -32.42 -2.30
N TYR A 35 2.79 -31.23 -2.90
CA TYR A 35 3.76 -30.15 -2.75
C TYR A 35 5.15 -30.34 -3.39
N GLN A 36 5.34 -31.38 -4.22
CA GLN A 36 6.64 -31.66 -4.84
C GLN A 36 7.15 -30.56 -5.80
N ASN A 37 6.23 -29.78 -6.37
CA ASN A 37 6.56 -28.70 -7.31
C ASN A 37 6.21 -27.31 -6.74
N GLU A 38 6.07 -27.19 -5.42
CA GLU A 38 5.95 -25.86 -4.85
C GLU A 38 7.28 -25.12 -5.05
N PRO A 39 7.23 -23.86 -5.51
CA PRO A 39 8.44 -23.08 -5.65
C PRO A 39 9.10 -22.95 -4.28
N LEU A 40 10.40 -23.28 -4.22
CA LEU A 40 11.20 -23.02 -3.03
C LEU A 40 11.08 -21.53 -2.71
N ALA A 41 10.69 -21.21 -1.48
CA ALA A 41 10.71 -19.84 -1.01
C ALA A 41 12.12 -19.27 -1.26
N SER A 42 12.19 -18.06 -1.83
CA SER A 42 13.47 -17.42 -2.06
C SER A 42 14.22 -17.28 -0.73
N GLU A 43 15.53 -17.49 -0.74
CA GLU A 43 16.39 -17.42 0.44
C GLU A 43 16.40 -16.01 1.09
N SER A 44 15.77 -15.02 0.44
CA SER A 44 15.46 -13.69 1.00
C SER A 44 14.53 -13.76 2.22
N GLU A 45 13.69 -14.79 2.33
CA GLU A 45 12.74 -14.94 3.44
C GLU A 45 13.37 -15.61 4.69
N SER A 46 14.66 -15.98 4.64
CA SER A 46 15.39 -16.58 5.77
C SER A 46 16.55 -15.70 6.28
N SER A 47 16.73 -14.51 5.70
CA SER A 47 17.72 -13.55 6.18
C SER A 47 17.00 -12.61 7.13
N SER A 48 17.17 -12.81 8.44
CA SER A 48 16.82 -11.80 9.45
C SER A 48 17.55 -10.51 9.12
N GLN A 49 16.87 -9.59 8.44
CA GLN A 49 17.39 -8.28 8.09
C GLN A 49 16.37 -7.30 8.60
N ASP A 50 16.64 -6.81 9.81
CA ASP A 50 16.05 -5.64 10.45
C ASP A 50 14.87 -5.07 9.65
N ASP A 51 13.67 -5.62 9.89
CA ASP A 51 12.40 -5.01 9.47
C ASP A 51 12.32 -3.67 10.21
N ASP A 52 13.03 -2.66 9.73
CA ASP A 52 12.79 -1.27 10.11
C ASP A 52 11.33 -1.02 9.78
N GLU A 53 10.45 -1.03 10.79
CA GLU A 53 9.00 -0.86 10.62
C GLU A 53 8.74 0.39 9.77
N LEU A 54 8.47 0.15 8.48
CA LEU A 54 8.11 1.18 7.52
C LEU A 54 6.63 1.47 7.69
N ASP A 55 6.27 2.74 7.68
CA ASP A 55 4.88 3.16 7.71
C ASP A 55 4.20 3.03 6.34
N GLU A 56 2.94 3.48 6.27
CA GLU A 56 2.10 3.36 5.08
C GLU A 56 2.65 4.11 3.86
N ASP A 57 3.55 5.08 4.05
CA ASP A 57 4.24 5.80 2.97
C ASP A 57 5.67 5.29 2.73
N GLY A 58 6.08 4.20 3.40
CA GLY A 58 7.42 3.63 3.25
C GLY A 58 8.52 4.40 4.01
N LEU A 59 8.18 5.21 5.00
CA LEU A 59 9.16 5.90 5.85
C LEU A 59 9.36 5.15 7.15
N SER A 60 10.61 4.98 7.58
CA SER A 60 10.90 4.39 8.89
C SER A 60 10.67 5.39 10.02
N VAL A 61 10.31 4.86 11.20
CA VAL A 61 10.12 5.65 12.42
C VAL A 61 11.37 6.47 12.77
N GLU A 62 12.55 5.90 12.54
CA GLU A 62 13.84 6.55 12.79
C GLU A 62 14.03 7.82 11.94
N ILE A 63 13.74 7.75 10.63
CA ILE A 63 13.85 8.90 9.73
C ILE A 63 12.95 10.05 10.20
N LEU A 64 11.71 9.73 10.58
CA LEU A 64 10.76 10.73 11.06
C LEU A 64 11.19 11.35 12.39
N ARG A 65 11.78 10.55 13.29
CA ARG A 65 12.35 11.05 14.55
C ARG A 65 13.49 12.03 14.30
N GLN A 66 14.46 11.69 13.45
CA GLN A 66 15.60 12.56 13.15
C GLN A 66 15.17 13.91 12.56
N ARG A 67 14.15 13.91 11.68
CA ARG A 67 13.58 15.14 11.13
C ARG A 67 12.85 15.95 12.21
N TYR A 68 12.08 15.28 13.07
CA TYR A 68 11.37 15.91 14.20
C TYR A 68 12.32 16.57 15.21
N GLU A 69 13.42 15.89 15.53
CA GLU A 69 14.49 16.38 16.42
C GLU A 69 15.41 17.40 15.73
N LYS A 70 15.15 17.71 14.45
CA LYS A 70 15.86 18.68 13.61
C LYS A 70 17.32 18.33 13.36
N GLU A 71 17.67 17.05 13.47
CA GLU A 71 18.97 16.53 13.04
C GLU A 71 19.13 16.63 11.52
N VAL A 72 18.02 16.52 10.79
CA VAL A 72 17.97 16.68 9.34
C VAL A 72 17.22 17.96 8.96
N ALA A 73 17.94 18.88 8.31
CA ALA A 73 17.35 20.14 7.81
C ALA A 73 16.27 19.91 6.75
N VAL A 74 15.28 20.80 6.67
CA VAL A 74 14.14 20.71 5.74
C VAL A 74 14.59 20.55 4.28
N ASP A 75 15.62 21.30 3.86
CA ASP A 75 16.13 21.26 2.49
C ASP A 75 16.70 19.89 2.08
N LYS A 76 17.01 19.01 3.04
CA LYS A 76 17.54 17.68 2.78
C LYS A 76 16.46 16.65 2.46
N TRP A 77 15.25 16.82 3.01
CA TRP A 77 14.14 15.89 2.80
C TRP A 77 12.98 16.47 1.99
N CYS A 78 12.89 17.79 1.88
CA CYS A 78 11.91 18.45 1.04
C CYS A 78 12.31 18.35 -0.44
N THR A 79 11.56 17.56 -1.22
CA THR A 79 11.78 17.43 -2.67
C THR A 79 10.83 18.30 -3.50
N CYS A 80 9.76 18.83 -2.91
CA CYS A 80 8.80 19.71 -3.59
C CYS A 80 9.13 21.21 -3.49
N GLY A 81 10.11 21.58 -2.65
CA GLY A 81 10.57 22.97 -2.47
C GLY A 81 9.65 23.88 -1.64
N LYS A 82 8.58 23.35 -1.03
CA LYS A 82 7.58 24.15 -0.29
C LYS A 82 7.30 23.66 1.15
N CYS A 83 8.04 22.70 1.67
CA CYS A 83 7.86 22.23 3.04
C CYS A 83 8.42 23.22 4.07
N ASN A 84 7.87 23.21 5.28
CA ASN A 84 8.34 23.98 6.43
C ASN A 84 8.06 23.21 7.72
N HIS A 85 8.83 23.46 8.78
CA HIS A 85 8.70 22.82 10.09
C HIS A 85 8.08 23.72 11.18
N LEU A 86 7.80 25.00 10.92
CA LEU A 86 7.34 25.97 11.94
C LEU A 86 6.07 25.57 12.70
N HIS A 87 5.16 24.85 12.04
CA HIS A 87 3.85 24.47 12.60
C HIS A 87 3.67 22.96 12.78
N LEU A 88 4.73 22.18 12.61
CA LEU A 88 4.70 20.73 12.79
C LEU A 88 4.82 20.41 14.27
N VAL A 89 3.87 19.62 14.77
CA VAL A 89 3.75 19.18 16.17
C VAL A 89 4.17 17.73 16.33
N GLY A 90 3.94 16.88 15.32
CA GLY A 90 4.21 15.44 15.39
C GLY A 90 5.28 14.97 14.42
N ALA A 91 6.03 13.92 14.78
CA ALA A 91 7.05 13.33 13.91
C ALA A 91 6.49 12.87 12.55
N ARG A 92 5.25 12.34 12.53
CA ARG A 92 4.56 11.93 11.30
C ARG A 92 4.29 13.07 10.32
N GLU A 93 4.38 14.32 10.75
CA GLU A 93 4.13 15.48 9.89
C GLU A 93 5.39 15.95 9.14
N TYR A 94 6.58 15.44 9.50
CA TYR A 94 7.86 15.76 8.84
C TYR A 94 8.04 14.98 7.53
N ARG A 95 7.06 15.13 6.63
CA ARG A 95 6.97 14.46 5.33
C ARG A 95 6.84 15.46 4.20
N CYS A 96 7.46 15.15 3.07
CA CYS A 96 7.20 15.85 1.84
C CYS A 96 5.94 15.28 1.17
N CYS A 97 5.16 16.12 0.50
CA CYS A 97 4.01 15.66 -0.28
C CYS A 97 4.36 14.68 -1.41
N ARG A 98 5.65 14.57 -1.76
CA ARG A 98 6.18 13.59 -2.72
C ARG A 98 6.56 12.25 -2.09
N GLU A 99 6.63 12.19 -0.77
CA GLU A 99 6.83 10.94 -0.03
C GLU A 99 5.48 10.28 0.29
N VAL A 100 4.41 11.07 0.47
CA VAL A 100 3.07 10.54 0.78
C VAL A 100 2.46 9.84 -0.44
N ILE A 101 2.25 8.53 -0.34
CA ILE A 101 1.86 7.67 -1.48
C ILE A 101 0.53 8.11 -2.07
N GLU A 102 -0.46 8.39 -1.22
CA GLU A 102 -1.78 8.85 -1.67
C GLU A 102 -1.71 10.20 -2.40
N CYS A 103 -0.83 11.11 -1.96
CA CYS A 103 -0.61 12.38 -2.65
C CYS A 103 0.01 12.14 -4.02
N VAL A 104 1.04 11.30 -4.11
CA VAL A 104 1.70 10.95 -5.39
C VAL A 104 0.70 10.27 -6.34
N GLY A 105 -0.12 9.36 -5.83
CA GLY A 105 -1.13 8.62 -6.61
C GLY A 105 -2.14 9.52 -7.32
N LYS A 106 -2.52 10.64 -6.72
CA LYS A 106 -3.41 11.62 -7.38
C LYS A 106 -2.78 12.23 -8.64
N TYR A 107 -1.47 12.44 -8.63
CA TYR A 107 -0.74 13.00 -9.78
C TYR A 107 -0.53 12.00 -10.90
N THR A 108 -0.11 10.78 -10.56
CA THR A 108 0.12 9.71 -11.56
C THR A 108 -1.16 9.32 -12.28
N TYR A 109 -2.31 9.32 -11.59
CA TYR A 109 -3.59 8.94 -12.22
C TYR A 109 -4.10 9.96 -13.25
N ILE A 110 -3.89 11.26 -13.01
CA ILE A 110 -4.39 12.34 -13.89
C ILE A 110 -3.35 12.69 -14.98
N GLY A 111 -2.14 12.12 -14.94
CA GLY A 111 -1.05 12.45 -15.86
C GLY A 111 -0.51 13.87 -15.65
N GLN A 112 -0.82 14.50 -14.51
CA GLN A 112 -0.30 15.82 -14.16
C GLN A 112 1.02 15.67 -13.40
N ASN A 113 2.09 16.29 -13.89
CA ASN A 113 3.37 16.34 -13.20
C ASN A 113 3.44 17.62 -12.36
N VAL A 114 2.75 17.61 -11.22
CA VAL A 114 2.71 18.77 -10.33
C VAL A 114 3.94 18.74 -9.40
N GLY A 115 4.60 19.91 -9.26
CA GLY A 115 5.77 20.08 -8.40
C GLY A 115 5.48 19.77 -6.91
N CYS A 116 4.35 20.29 -6.41
CA CYS A 116 3.91 20.21 -5.02
C CYS A 116 2.39 20.06 -4.92
N ILE A 117 1.90 19.45 -3.84
CA ILE A 117 0.46 19.25 -3.63
C ILE A 117 -0.37 20.54 -3.70
N THR A 118 0.25 21.63 -3.27
CA THR A 118 -0.35 22.98 -3.23
C THR A 118 -0.60 23.58 -4.61
N ASP A 119 0.05 23.09 -5.65
CA ASP A 119 -0.12 23.59 -7.02
C ASP A 119 -1.28 22.91 -7.76
N HIS A 120 -1.91 21.89 -7.16
CA HIS A 120 -3.08 21.23 -7.74
C HIS A 120 -4.31 22.15 -7.69
N GLU A 121 -5.11 22.16 -8.76
CA GLU A 121 -6.26 23.05 -8.92
C GLU A 121 -7.28 22.93 -7.78
N ASP A 122 -7.54 21.70 -7.33
CA ASP A 122 -8.51 21.44 -6.26
C ASP A 122 -7.97 21.75 -4.85
N PHE A 123 -6.66 21.96 -4.68
CA PHE A 123 -6.07 22.11 -3.34
C PHE A 123 -6.67 23.30 -2.60
N SER A 124 -6.77 24.47 -3.25
CA SER A 124 -7.33 25.68 -2.63
C SER A 124 -8.80 25.54 -2.27
N SER A 125 -9.57 24.79 -3.06
CA SER A 125 -11.00 24.59 -2.84
C SER A 125 -11.24 23.70 -1.62
N LEU A 126 -10.44 22.64 -1.46
CA LEU A 126 -10.56 21.68 -0.35
C LEU A 126 -9.96 22.20 0.96
N THR A 127 -9.01 23.13 0.90
CA THR A 127 -8.31 23.67 2.09
C THR A 127 -8.86 25.01 2.57
N ASN A 128 -10.03 25.43 2.08
CA ASN A 128 -10.65 26.68 2.51
C ASN A 128 -10.96 26.64 4.03
N ARG A 129 -10.21 27.41 4.81
CA ARG A 129 -10.28 27.45 6.27
C ARG A 129 -11.69 27.75 6.79
N THR A 130 -12.40 28.71 6.18
CA THR A 130 -13.75 29.09 6.61
C THR A 130 -14.70 27.92 6.45
N VAL A 131 -14.68 27.28 5.29
CA VAL A 131 -15.51 26.10 5.00
C VAL A 131 -15.20 24.97 5.99
N LEU A 132 -13.91 24.69 6.23
CA LEU A 132 -13.50 23.64 7.15
C LEU A 132 -13.97 23.91 8.59
N LEU A 133 -13.87 25.14 9.08
CA LEU A 133 -14.30 25.50 10.43
C LEU A 133 -15.82 25.41 10.62
N GLU A 134 -16.60 25.85 9.62
CA GLU A 134 -18.06 25.78 9.68
C GLU A 134 -18.55 24.33 9.60
N VAL A 135 -18.02 23.56 8.64
CA VAL A 135 -18.42 22.16 8.41
C VAL A 135 -17.91 21.22 9.51
N ALA A 136 -16.77 21.51 10.15
CA ALA A 136 -16.24 20.67 11.24
C ALA A 136 -17.25 20.42 12.36
N THR A 137 -18.12 21.40 12.64
CA THR A 137 -19.17 21.26 13.67
C THR A 137 -20.30 20.28 13.28
N LEU A 138 -20.43 19.99 11.99
CA LEU A 138 -21.42 19.09 11.40
C LEU A 138 -20.92 17.65 11.31
N LEU A 139 -19.60 17.44 11.27
CA LEU A 139 -19.00 16.11 11.20
C LEU A 139 -19.34 15.26 12.43
N ARG A 140 -19.49 13.96 12.22
CA ARG A 140 -19.77 12.94 13.24
C ARG A 140 -18.81 11.77 13.10
N ASN A 141 -18.52 11.09 14.20
CA ASN A 141 -17.79 9.84 14.16
C ASN A 141 -18.68 8.69 13.64
N LYS A 142 -18.12 7.48 13.49
CA LYS A 142 -18.86 6.29 13.04
C LYS A 142 -20.06 5.93 13.93
N ASP A 143 -20.06 6.35 15.20
CA ASP A 143 -21.15 6.16 16.15
C ASP A 143 -22.17 7.32 16.17
N GLY A 144 -22.05 8.28 15.25
CA GLY A 144 -22.94 9.45 15.18
C GLY A 144 -22.67 10.53 16.24
N LYS A 145 -21.61 10.42 17.04
CA LYS A 145 -21.21 11.41 18.06
C LYS A 145 -20.45 12.57 17.42
N ARG A 146 -20.62 13.77 18.00
CA ARG A 146 -19.85 14.97 17.58
C ARG A 146 -18.39 14.81 17.99
N TYR A 147 -17.48 15.24 17.13
CA TYR A 147 -16.08 15.40 17.51
C TYR A 147 -15.98 16.47 18.60
N ARG A 148 -15.29 16.14 19.70
CA ARG A 148 -15.05 17.06 20.81
C ARG A 148 -13.55 17.29 20.90
N ARG A 149 -13.12 18.55 20.81
CA ARG A 149 -11.74 18.92 21.09
C ARG A 149 -11.48 18.72 22.59
N GLN A 150 -10.33 18.14 22.93
CA GLN A 150 -9.88 18.11 24.32
C GLN A 150 -9.54 19.53 24.77
N PRO A 151 -9.92 19.94 25.99
CA PRO A 151 -9.55 21.24 26.52
C PRO A 151 -8.02 21.31 26.64
N GLY A 152 -7.41 22.32 26.00
CA GLY A 152 -5.96 22.54 26.03
C GLY A 152 -5.22 22.20 24.73
N ASN A 153 -5.84 21.49 23.78
CA ASN A 153 -5.22 21.24 22.48
C ASN A 153 -5.21 22.50 21.61
N THR A 154 -4.08 22.75 20.96
CA THR A 154 -3.99 23.78 19.92
C THR A 154 -4.79 23.37 18.68
N GLU A 155 -4.95 24.26 17.70
CA GLU A 155 -5.69 23.92 16.48
C GLU A 155 -5.12 22.69 15.76
N ASN A 156 -3.79 22.53 15.82
CA ASN A 156 -2.99 21.49 15.17
C ASN A 156 -2.74 20.25 16.07
N GLN A 157 -3.49 20.09 17.17
CA GLN A 157 -3.40 18.98 18.12
C GLN A 157 -4.75 18.29 18.35
#